data_AF-A0A2V7RRF1-F1
#
_entry.id   AF-A0A2V7RRF1-F1
#
_cell.length_a   1.000
_cell.length_b   1.000
_cell.length_c   1.000
_cell.angle_alpha   90.00
_cell.angle_beta   90.00
_cell.angle_gamma   90.00
#
_symmetry.space_group_name_H-M   'P 1'
#
loop_
_entity.id
_entity.type
_entity.pdbx_description
1 polymer ?
#
loop_
_entity_poly.entity_id
_entity_poly.type
_entity_poly.pdbx_seq_one_letter_code
_entity_poly.pdbx_strand_id
1 'polypeptide(L)'
;GAPTLFIIRSAYERSGLSRRDIDGRLGLTPDEFRVDGNLIVIGPIAAEDSLADVIEELEASGLVYFEDFFELSGNWPDWLRLICTTS
;
A
#
# COMPACT_ATOMS: atom_id res chain seq x y z
N GLY A 1 -11.90 -8.34 -5.72
CA GLY A 1 -11.54 -6.93 -5.92
C GLY A 1 -10.04 -6.78 -5.78
N ALA A 2 -9.49 -5.71 -6.33
CA ALA A 2 -8.03 -5.53 -6.34
C ALA A 2 -7.50 -5.16 -4.94
N PRO A 3 -6.28 -5.59 -4.59
CA PRO A 3 -5.66 -5.29 -3.30
C PRO A 3 -5.40 -3.79 -3.10
N THR A 4 -5.27 -3.37 -1.84
CA THR A 4 -4.86 -2.01 -1.44
C THR A 4 -3.70 -2.10 -0.46
N LEU A 5 -2.62 -1.40 -0.75
CA LEU A 5 -1.44 -1.31 0.09
C LEU A 5 -1.54 -0.08 1.00
N PHE A 6 -1.33 -0.28 2.29
CA PHE A 6 -1.30 0.78 3.30
C PHE A 6 0.10 0.88 3.88
N ILE A 7 0.65 2.10 3.93
CA ILE A 7 1.97 2.37 4.49
C ILE A 7 1.86 3.49 5.52
N ILE A 8 2.48 3.34 6.69
CA ILE A 8 2.62 4.44 7.64
C ILE A 8 3.41 5.57 6.98
N ARG A 9 2.83 6.77 6.96
CA ARG A 9 3.41 7.94 6.29
C ARG A 9 4.85 8.21 6.73
N SER A 10 5.10 8.18 8.03
CA SER A 10 6.46 8.40 8.54
C SER A 10 7.45 7.30 8.11
N ALA A 11 7.00 6.07 7.91
CA ALA A 11 7.84 4.97 7.41
C ALA A 11 8.17 5.16 5.92
N TYR A 12 7.16 5.51 5.12
CA TYR A 12 7.35 5.90 3.73
C TYR A 12 8.33 7.08 3.57
N GLU A 13 8.22 8.11 4.40
CA GLU A 13 9.13 9.27 4.35
C GLU A 13 10.57 8.89 4.73
N ARG A 14 10.77 7.94 5.67
CA ARG A 14 12.09 7.45 6.08
C ARG A 14 12.74 6.50 5.07
N SER A 15 11.95 5.78 4.27
CA SER A 15 12.46 4.81 3.29
C SER A 15 13.22 5.47 2.14
N GLY A 16 12.93 6.75 1.86
CA GLY A 16 13.46 7.46 0.70
C GLY A 16 12.81 7.08 -0.63
N LEU A 17 11.80 6.19 -0.62
CA LEU A 17 11.02 5.85 -1.81
C LEU A 17 10.22 7.06 -2.27
N SER A 18 10.21 7.31 -3.57
CA SER A 18 9.40 8.36 -4.16
C SER A 18 8.12 7.80 -4.75
N ARG A 19 7.11 8.66 -4.84
CA ARG A 19 5.84 8.30 -5.49
C ARG A 19 6.09 7.86 -6.93
N ARG A 20 7.07 8.46 -7.60
CA ARG A 20 7.45 8.14 -8.97
C ARG A 20 7.96 6.70 -9.09
N ASP A 21 8.68 6.19 -8.09
CA ASP A 21 9.21 4.81 -8.09
C ASP A 21 8.07 3.79 -7.98
N ILE A 22 7.03 4.12 -7.20
CA ILE A 22 5.82 3.32 -7.04
C ILE A 22 4.93 3.42 -8.29
N ASP A 23 4.65 4.63 -8.77
CA ASP A 23 3.83 4.89 -9.97
C ASP A 23 4.43 4.18 -11.19
N GLY A 24 5.77 4.18 -11.32
CA GLY A 24 6.47 3.53 -12.43
C GLY A 24 6.32 2.00 -12.47
N ARG A 25 6.07 1.37 -11.31
CA ARG A 25 5.85 -0.08 -11.20
C ARG A 25 4.38 -0.46 -11.33
N LEU A 26 3.52 0.29 -10.66
CA LEU A 26 2.09 -0.06 -10.53
C LEU A 26 1.21 0.61 -11.59
N GLY A 27 1.72 1.60 -12.33
CA GLY A 27 0.95 2.33 -13.33
C GLY A 27 -0.21 3.13 -12.73
N LEU A 28 -0.02 3.65 -11.51
CA LEU A 28 -1.09 4.29 -10.74
C LEU A 28 -1.62 5.56 -11.42
N THR A 29 -2.94 5.70 -11.37
CA THR A 29 -3.61 6.97 -11.58
C THR A 29 -3.41 7.90 -10.38
N PRO A 30 -3.65 9.22 -10.52
CA PRO A 30 -3.56 10.14 -9.40
C PRO A 30 -4.44 9.79 -8.20
N ASP A 31 -5.58 9.13 -8.42
CA ASP A 31 -6.54 8.79 -7.37
C ASP A 31 -6.21 7.48 -6.64
N GLU A 32 -5.33 6.65 -7.22
CA GLU A 32 -4.88 5.39 -6.64
C GLU A 32 -3.68 5.58 -5.69
N PHE A 33 -3.03 6.76 -5.67
CA PHE A 33 -2.05 7.11 -4.65
C PHE A 33 -2.61 8.25 -3.78
N ARG A 34 -3.00 7.93 -2.55
CA ARG A 34 -3.63 8.89 -1.62
C ARG A 34 -2.83 9.02 -0.34
N VAL A 35 -2.82 10.22 0.22
CA VAL A 35 -2.35 10.49 1.59
C VAL A 35 -3.57 10.74 2.45
N ASP A 36 -3.81 9.87 3.43
CA ASP A 36 -4.94 9.96 4.36
C ASP A 36 -4.42 9.99 5.81
N GLY A 37 -4.34 11.19 6.38
CA GLY A 37 -3.76 11.41 7.70
C GLY A 37 -2.31 10.91 7.81
N ASN A 38 -2.12 9.86 8.62
CA ASN A 38 -0.82 9.21 8.84
C ASN A 38 -0.60 7.98 7.94
N LEU A 39 -1.43 7.77 6.91
CA LEU A 39 -1.30 6.66 5.98
C LEU A 39 -1.06 7.16 4.56
N ILE A 40 -0.23 6.42 3.85
CA ILE A 40 -0.21 6.38 2.39
C ILE A 40 -1.08 5.19 1.98
N VAL A 41 -2.06 5.43 1.12
CA VAL A 41 -3.01 4.44 0.62
C VAL A 41 -2.80 4.28 -0.87
N ILE A 42 -2.40 3.09 -1.29
CA ILE A 42 -2.07 2.77 -2.68
C ILE A 42 -3.04 1.69 -3.18
N GLY A 43 -3.89 2.06 -4.12
CA GLY A 43 -4.82 1.16 -4.77
C GLY A 43 -6.23 1.74 -4.97
N PRO A 44 -7.13 0.95 -5.57
CA PRO A 44 -6.99 -0.50 -5.87
C PRO A 44 -5.88 -0.82 -6.89
N ILE A 45 -5.07 -1.84 -6.63
CA ILE A 45 -3.91 -2.19 -7.47
C ILE A 45 -4.31 -3.30 -8.44
N ALA A 46 -4.42 -2.97 -9.73
CA ALA A 46 -4.83 -3.93 -10.77
C ALA A 46 -3.70 -4.89 -11.22
N ALA A 47 -2.44 -4.52 -11.01
CA ALA A 47 -1.27 -5.29 -11.43
C ALA A 47 -0.72 -6.13 -10.24
N GLU A 48 -1.32 -7.30 -10.00
CA GLU A 48 -0.96 -8.17 -8.86
C GLU A 48 0.50 -8.65 -8.91
N ASP A 49 1.04 -8.98 -10.09
CA ASP A 49 2.46 -9.36 -10.23
C ASP A 49 3.40 -8.21 -9.83
N SER A 50 3.03 -6.97 -10.15
CA SER A 50 3.81 -5.78 -9.82
C SER A 50 3.70 -5.37 -8.34
N LEU A 51 2.70 -5.88 -7.62
CA LEU A 51 2.57 -5.65 -6.18
C LEU A 51 3.63 -6.41 -5.38
N ALA A 52 3.96 -7.64 -5.78
CA ALA A 52 5.02 -8.41 -5.14
C ALA A 52 6.36 -7.67 -5.21
N ASP A 53 6.72 -7.14 -6.38
CA ASP A 53 7.95 -6.35 -6.57
C ASP A 53 7.99 -5.10 -5.69
N VAL A 54 6.85 -4.44 -5.48
CA VAL A 54 6.76 -3.26 -4.60
C VAL A 54 6.92 -3.66 -3.13
N ILE A 55 6.34 -4.79 -2.71
CA ILE A 55 6.53 -5.31 -1.35
C ILE A 55 8.01 -5.64 -1.10
N GLU A 56 8.66 -6.34 -2.03
CA GLU A 56 10.09 -6.65 -1.92
C GLU A 56 10.97 -5.40 -1.83
N GLU A 57 10.64 -4.34 -2.59
CA GLU A 57 11.36 -3.07 -2.52
C GLU A 57 11.15 -2.33 -1.20
N LEU A 58 9.92 -2.35 -0.65
CA LEU A 58 9.64 -1.77 0.67
C LEU A 58 10.48 -2.47 1.75
N GLU A 59 10.50 -3.80 1.74
CA GLU A 59 11.32 -4.58 2.67
C GLU A 59 12.82 -4.33 2.48
N ALA A 60 13.29 -4.25 1.23
CA ALA A 60 14.68 -3.90 0.91
C ALA A 60 15.06 -2.48 1.36
N SER A 61 14.08 -1.58 1.45
CA SER A 61 14.23 -0.21 1.98
C SER A 61 14.17 -0.15 3.51
N GLY A 62 14.06 -1.31 4.18
CA GLY A 62 14.07 -1.44 5.63
C GLY A 62 12.71 -1.28 6.30
N LEU A 63 11.61 -1.30 5.54
CA LEU A 63 10.26 -1.30 6.11
C LEU A 63 9.87 -2.72 6.51
N VAL A 64 9.11 -2.84 7.60
CA VAL A 64 8.68 -4.14 8.12
C VAL A 64 7.21 -4.37 7.80
N TYR A 65 6.91 -5.50 7.16
CA TYR A 65 5.53 -5.93 6.89
C TYR A 65 4.76 -6.09 8.21
N PHE A 66 3.49 -5.65 8.22
CA PHE A 66 2.60 -5.44 9.39
C PHE A 66 2.96 -4.31 10.37
N GLU A 67 4.22 -3.89 10.48
CA GLU A 67 4.61 -2.81 11.39
C GLU A 67 4.60 -1.45 10.70
N ASP A 68 5.19 -1.37 9.51
CA ASP A 68 5.29 -0.13 8.72
C ASP A 68 4.30 -0.10 7.55
N PHE A 69 3.92 -1.27 7.03
CA PHE A 69 2.98 -1.37 5.91
C PHE A 69 2.25 -2.71 5.89
N PHE A 70 1.11 -2.78 5.22
CA PHE A 70 0.43 -4.04 4.96
C PHE A 70 -0.42 -3.98 3.68
N GLU A 71 -0.58 -5.12 3.02
CA GLU A 71 -1.48 -5.32 1.90
C GLU A 71 -2.84 -5.85 2.39
N LEU A 72 -3.92 -5.17 1.99
CA LEU A 72 -5.29 -5.58 2.25
C LEU A 72 -5.89 -6.19 0.99
N SER A 73 -6.07 -7.51 1.02
CA SER A 73 -6.67 -8.22 -0.11
C SER A 73 -8.08 -7.73 -0.41
N GLY A 74 -8.35 -7.43 -1.69
CA GLY A 74 -9.65 -6.93 -2.13
C GLY A 74 -10.64 -8.03 -2.54
N ASN A 75 -10.27 -9.31 -2.44
CA ASN A 75 -11.04 -10.45 -2.96
C ASN A 75 -12.12 -10.97 -2.00
N TRP A 76 -12.70 -10.06 -1.21
CA TRP A 76 -13.64 -10.43 -0.16
C TRP A 76 -15.09 -10.40 -0.64
N PRO A 77 -15.97 -11.26 -0.07
CA PRO A 77 -17.40 -11.18 -0.34
C PRO A 77 -18.03 -9.86 0.13
N ASP A 78 -19.03 -9.37 -0.60
CA ASP A 78 -19.69 -8.07 -0.32
C ASP A 78 -20.30 -7.93 1.09
N TRP A 79 -20.63 -9.06 1.72
CA TRP A 79 -21.18 -9.09 3.08
C TRP A 79 -20.11 -8.94 4.16
N LEU A 80 -18.83 -9.09 3.84
CA LEU A 80 -17.75 -8.93 4.80
C LEU A 80 -17.54 -7.44 5.12
N ARG A 81 -17.32 -7.15 6.39
CA ARG A 81 -17.08 -5.79 6.90
C ARG A 81 -15.83 -5.78 7.76
N LEU A 82 -14.95 -4.81 7.50
CA LEU A 82 -13.80 -4.52 8.35
C LEU A 82 -14.25 -3.70 9.55
N ILE A 83 -13.83 -4.15 10.74
CA ILE A 83 -14.03 -3.42 11.98
C ILE A 83 -12.65 -2.97 12.45
N CYS A 84 -12.38 -1.67 12.35
CA CYS A 84 -11.18 -1.07 12.90
C CYS A 84 -11.52 -0.46 14.26
N THR A 85 -10.82 -0.89 15.30
CA THR A 85 -10.91 -0.29 16.64
C THR A 85 -9.67 0.54 16.89
N THR A 86 -9.83 1.80 17.28
CA THR A 86 -8.73 2.61 17.83
C THR A 86 -8.43 2.14 19.25
N SER A 87 -7.19 1.73 19.49
CA SER A 87 -6.65 1.52 20.84
C SER A 87 -6.40 2.84 21.56
#